data_AF-A0A436R4Z2-F1
#
_entry.id   AF-A0A436R4Z2-F1
#
_cell.length_a   1.000
_cell.length_b   1.000
_cell.length_c   1.000
_cell.angle_alpha   90.00
_cell.angle_beta   90.00
_cell.angle_gamma   90.00
#
_symmetry.space_group_name_H-M   'P 1'
#
loop_
_entity.id
_entity.type
_entity.pdbx_description
1 polymer ?
#
loop_
_entity_poly.entity_id
_entity_poly.type
_entity_poly.pdbx_seq_one_letter_code
_entity_poly.pdbx_strand_id
1 'polypeptide(L)'
;MTALAKDDAAPPVDTPGMPSFREATRLWAKIGLLSFGGPAGQIALMHKELVEERRWIGEERFLHALNYCMLLPGPEAQQLTVYIGWLLHRTAGGLVAGTLFVLPGALVMLCLSSFYMLYNDAPVVEALFFGVKAAVLAVVVEAVIRIGKRALKNRVMVAIAVVAFLAIYIAKLPFPLIVLAAGLIGWIGNRFAPGLFSGSAHGKGGATVDRIGVVDLMFERGELAHTVPTKWHAVRTIAIWLPLWLGPVALIAVLVGPGSVWAQIGGFFSLMAVVTFGGAYAVLAYVAQAAVTSFGWLSPGQMVDGLGLAETTPGPLILVLQFVGFAAAYRHAGLASPLLAGSLGSLLTLWATFVPCFFWIFLGAPYIEQLRQN
;
A
#
# COMPACT_ATOMS: atom_id res chain seq x y z
N MET A 1 45.42 52.13 1.45
CA MET A 1 44.08 51.71 0.99
C MET A 1 44.21 50.36 0.32
N THR A 2 43.99 49.26 1.06
CA THR A 2 43.62 47.94 0.53
C THR A 2 43.23 47.09 1.73
N ALA A 3 42.00 47.29 2.21
CA ALA A 3 41.37 46.38 3.14
C ALA A 3 41.03 45.11 2.36
N LEU A 4 41.66 44.00 2.72
CA LEU A 4 41.34 42.67 2.21
C LEU A 4 39.89 42.36 2.59
N ALA A 5 39.08 42.09 1.55
CA ALA A 5 37.72 41.61 1.69
C ALA A 5 37.73 40.37 2.57
N LYS A 6 37.00 40.43 3.69
CA LYS A 6 36.62 39.26 4.46
C LYS A 6 35.64 38.50 3.57
N ASP A 7 36.04 37.31 3.13
CA ASP A 7 35.12 36.34 2.55
C ASP A 7 34.02 36.07 3.58
N ASP A 8 32.84 36.64 3.35
CA ASP A 8 31.60 36.23 4.01
C ASP A 8 31.20 34.86 3.42
N ALA A 9 31.98 33.83 3.77
CA ALA A 9 31.56 32.46 3.55
C ALA A 9 30.29 32.24 4.36
N ALA A 10 29.17 32.00 3.66
CA ALA A 10 27.93 31.59 4.27
C ALA A 10 28.21 30.45 5.26
N PRO A 11 27.57 30.43 6.46
CA PRO A 11 27.77 29.36 7.43
C PRO A 11 27.58 28.02 6.72
N PRO A 12 28.43 27.00 7.00
CA PRO A 12 28.29 25.70 6.37
C PRO A 12 26.86 25.23 6.62
N VAL A 13 26.11 24.98 5.55
CA VAL A 13 24.81 24.34 5.64
C VAL A 13 25.07 23.03 6.37
N ASP A 14 24.49 22.87 7.56
CA ASP A 14 24.64 21.66 8.36
C ASP A 14 23.97 20.52 7.60
N THR A 15 24.74 19.90 6.70
CA THR A 15 24.27 18.85 5.83
C THR A 15 24.00 17.64 6.71
N PRO A 16 22.72 17.20 6.83
CA PRO A 16 22.41 16.09 7.71
C PRO A 16 23.23 14.86 7.29
N GLY A 17 23.88 14.21 8.25
CA GLY A 17 24.57 12.95 8.02
C GLY A 17 23.57 11.83 7.73
N MET A 18 24.06 10.75 7.11
CA MET A 18 23.29 9.52 6.95
C MET A 18 22.77 9.05 8.31
N PRO A 19 21.46 8.77 8.45
CA PRO A 19 20.94 8.29 9.72
C PRO A 19 21.56 6.94 10.06
N SER A 20 21.78 6.68 11.34
CA SER A 20 22.13 5.34 11.78
C SER A 20 20.94 4.39 11.58
N PHE A 21 21.22 3.10 11.41
CA PHE A 21 20.16 2.09 11.27
C PHE A 21 19.17 2.11 12.44
N ARG A 22 19.66 2.42 13.65
CA ARG A 22 18.83 2.56 14.86
C ARG A 22 17.89 3.76 14.78
N GLU A 23 18.37 4.90 14.30
CA GLU A 23 17.55 6.10 14.10
C GLU A 23 16.49 5.87 13.02
N ALA A 24 16.87 5.26 11.90
CA ALA A 24 15.92 4.88 10.86
C ALA A 24 14.86 3.91 11.40
N THR A 25 15.27 2.87 12.14
CA THR A 25 14.35 1.90 12.77
C THR A 25 13.33 2.58 13.69
N ARG A 26 13.79 3.54 14.52
CA ARG A 26 12.90 4.31 15.40
C ARG A 26 11.92 5.17 14.61
N LEU A 27 12.38 5.79 13.52
CA LEU A 27 11.48 6.55 12.66
C LEU A 27 10.44 5.66 12.01
N TRP A 28 10.82 4.50 11.46
CA TRP A 28 9.86 3.58 10.84
C TRP A 28 8.83 3.05 11.83
N ALA A 29 9.24 2.76 13.08
CA ALA A 29 8.31 2.43 14.15
C ALA A 29 7.35 3.60 14.48
N LYS A 30 7.88 4.83 14.56
CA LYS A 30 7.07 6.05 14.78
C LYS A 30 6.06 6.24 13.64
N ILE A 31 6.49 6.15 12.39
CA ILE A 31 5.61 6.27 11.22
C ILE A 31 4.55 5.17 11.27
N GLY A 32 4.91 3.91 11.54
CA GLY A 32 3.96 2.82 11.66
C GLY A 32 2.90 3.03 12.75
N LEU A 33 3.26 3.68 13.87
CA LEU A 33 2.33 4.01 14.96
C LEU A 33 1.46 5.25 14.67
N LEU A 34 1.91 6.16 13.81
CA LEU A 34 1.25 7.44 13.53
C LEU A 34 0.56 7.49 12.16
N SER A 35 0.61 6.41 11.39
CA SER A 35 0.12 6.32 10.01
C SER A 35 -1.41 6.24 9.90
N PHE A 36 -2.12 7.28 10.30
CA PHE A 36 -3.58 7.40 10.14
C PHE A 36 -3.94 8.20 8.87
N GLY A 37 -5.22 8.11 8.46
CA GLY A 37 -5.77 8.99 7.40
C GLY A 37 -5.59 8.47 5.97
N GLY A 38 -5.48 7.15 5.80
CA GLY A 38 -5.38 6.50 4.49
C GLY A 38 -4.09 6.82 3.72
N PRO A 39 -3.99 6.42 2.44
CA PRO A 39 -2.75 6.54 1.67
C PRO A 39 -2.21 7.97 1.58
N ALA A 40 -3.08 8.97 1.42
CA ALA A 40 -2.67 10.37 1.33
C ALA A 40 -2.10 10.91 2.65
N GLY A 41 -2.73 10.59 3.80
CA GLY A 41 -2.23 10.97 5.11
C GLY A 41 -0.89 10.32 5.43
N GLN A 42 -0.72 9.06 5.05
CA GLN A 42 0.51 8.29 5.22
C GLN A 42 1.66 8.86 4.38
N ILE A 43 1.40 9.17 3.11
CA ILE A 43 2.39 9.79 2.22
C ILE A 43 2.76 11.19 2.73
N ALA A 44 1.79 11.98 3.19
CA ALA A 44 2.05 13.29 3.76
C ALA A 44 2.90 13.21 5.04
N LEU A 45 2.62 12.25 5.93
CA LEU A 45 3.44 12.02 7.13
C LEU A 45 4.87 11.62 6.76
N MET A 46 5.04 10.71 5.79
CA MET A 46 6.34 10.31 5.30
C MET A 46 7.10 11.48 4.67
N HIS A 47 6.44 12.29 3.84
CA HIS A 47 7.03 13.47 3.23
C HIS A 47 7.49 14.47 4.30
N LYS A 48 6.62 14.81 5.25
CA LYS A 48 6.95 15.68 6.37
C LYS A 48 8.18 15.19 7.14
N GLU A 49 8.21 13.93 7.57
CA GLU A 49 9.33 13.41 8.38
C GLU A 49 10.62 13.25 7.56
N LEU A 50 10.55 12.67 6.36
CA LEU A 50 11.72 12.26 5.58
C LEU A 50 12.30 13.38 4.72
N VAL A 51 11.45 14.25 4.16
CA VAL A 51 11.83 15.33 3.25
C VAL A 51 11.94 16.65 4.00
N GLU A 52 10.91 17.05 4.76
CA GLU A 52 10.87 18.39 5.35
C GLU A 52 11.69 18.50 6.65
N GLU A 53 11.41 17.64 7.63
CA GLU A 53 12.01 17.72 8.96
C GLU A 53 13.44 17.18 8.97
N ARG A 54 13.68 16.00 8.39
CA ARG A 54 14.98 15.31 8.48
C ARG A 54 15.87 15.46 7.26
N ARG A 55 15.27 15.77 6.10
CA ARG A 55 15.96 15.89 4.81
C ARG A 55 16.80 14.66 4.44
N TRP A 56 16.36 13.47 4.84
CA TRP A 56 17.03 12.21 4.50
C TRP A 56 16.94 11.91 3.00
N ILE A 57 15.86 12.33 2.36
CA ILE A 57 15.59 12.17 0.92
C ILE A 57 15.10 13.50 0.36
N GLY A 58 15.58 13.89 -0.83
CA GLY A 58 15.14 15.12 -1.49
C GLY A 58 13.76 15.00 -2.11
N GLU A 59 13.18 16.16 -2.47
CA GLU A 59 11.82 16.27 -3.02
C GLU A 59 11.66 15.44 -4.30
N GLU A 60 12.54 15.65 -5.28
CA GLU A 60 12.47 14.93 -6.56
C GLU A 60 12.62 13.43 -6.39
N ARG A 61 13.50 12.99 -5.48
CA ARG A 61 13.72 11.57 -5.22
C ARG A 61 12.52 10.92 -4.54
N PHE A 62 11.93 11.62 -3.58
CA PHE A 62 10.71 11.17 -2.94
C PHE A 62 9.58 10.99 -3.96
N LEU A 63 9.37 11.98 -4.83
CA LEU A 63 8.35 11.93 -5.88
C LEU A 63 8.66 10.85 -6.92
N HIS A 64 9.92 10.65 -7.29
CA HIS A 64 10.34 9.58 -8.19
C HIS A 64 10.02 8.19 -7.61
N ALA A 65 10.39 7.94 -6.35
CA ALA A 65 10.06 6.69 -5.66
C ALA A 65 8.55 6.49 -5.54
N LEU A 66 7.80 7.55 -5.22
CA LEU A 66 6.33 7.51 -5.15
C LEU A 66 5.70 7.15 -6.50
N ASN A 67 6.14 7.79 -7.58
CA ASN A 67 5.64 7.53 -8.92
C ASN A 67 5.89 6.07 -9.34
N TYR A 68 7.04 5.50 -9.00
CA TYR A 68 7.29 4.09 -9.23
C TYR A 68 6.35 3.19 -8.42
N CYS A 69 6.16 3.47 -7.13
CA CYS A 69 5.26 2.68 -6.28
C CYS A 69 3.79 2.74 -6.74
N MET A 70 3.37 3.81 -7.43
CA MET A 70 2.03 3.90 -8.03
C MET A 70 1.84 3.00 -9.26
N LEU A 71 2.92 2.57 -9.91
CA LEU A 71 2.90 1.66 -11.06
C LEU A 71 2.90 0.19 -10.65
N LEU A 72 3.32 -0.10 -9.41
CA LEU A 72 3.40 -1.44 -8.88
C LEU A 72 2.04 -1.89 -8.32
N PRO A 73 1.79 -3.21 -8.30
CA PRO A 73 0.59 -3.70 -7.66
C PRO A 73 0.79 -3.74 -6.13
N GLY A 74 -0.20 -3.27 -5.38
CA GLY A 74 -0.19 -3.25 -3.91
C GLY A 74 -0.33 -1.86 -3.27
N PRO A 75 -0.24 -1.77 -1.93
CA PRO A 75 -0.36 -0.51 -1.18
C PRO A 75 0.85 0.41 -1.37
N GLU A 76 0.66 1.56 -2.03
CA GLU A 76 1.76 2.44 -2.43
C GLU A 76 2.57 2.99 -1.24
N ALA A 77 1.91 3.28 -0.10
CA ALA A 77 2.59 3.84 1.08
C ALA A 77 3.55 2.83 1.74
N GLN A 78 3.17 1.56 1.79
CA GLN A 78 4.04 0.50 2.31
C GLN A 78 5.21 0.26 1.36
N GLN A 79 4.95 0.24 0.05
CA GLN A 79 5.99 0.09 -0.96
C GLN A 79 7.00 1.24 -0.96
N LEU A 80 6.52 2.48 -0.81
CA LEU A 80 7.38 3.65 -0.66
C LEU A 80 8.24 3.54 0.59
N THR A 81 7.68 3.04 1.69
CA THR A 81 8.42 2.79 2.92
C THR A 81 9.53 1.75 2.72
N VAL A 82 9.25 0.64 2.01
CA VAL A 82 10.25 -0.36 1.66
C VAL A 82 11.32 0.25 0.75
N TYR A 83 10.93 1.05 -0.25
CA TYR A 83 11.85 1.68 -1.18
C TYR A 83 12.82 2.63 -0.47
N ILE A 84 12.31 3.55 0.35
CA ILE A 84 13.14 4.52 1.06
C ILE A 84 13.99 3.82 2.13
N GLY A 85 13.43 2.84 2.84
CA GLY A 85 14.20 1.99 3.75
C GLY A 85 15.35 1.28 3.02
N TRP A 86 15.10 0.80 1.80
CA TRP A 86 16.11 0.17 0.96
C TRP A 86 17.20 1.14 0.50
N LEU A 87 16.84 2.35 0.08
CA LEU A 87 17.83 3.39 -0.25
C LEU A 87 18.74 3.71 0.95
N LEU A 88 18.15 3.83 2.15
CA LEU A 88 18.91 4.19 3.34
C LEU A 88 19.77 3.04 3.86
N HIS A 89 19.28 1.80 3.92
CA HIS A 89 20.01 0.71 4.56
C HIS A 89 19.94 -0.64 3.82
N ARG A 90 19.88 -0.58 2.48
CA ARG A 90 19.85 -1.76 1.59
C ARG A 90 18.68 -2.68 1.96
N THR A 91 18.78 -3.97 1.63
CA THR A 91 17.71 -4.94 1.89
C THR A 91 17.24 -4.96 3.36
N ALA A 92 18.16 -4.85 4.32
CA ALA A 92 17.80 -4.81 5.75
C ALA A 92 16.94 -3.59 6.09
N GLY A 93 17.29 -2.41 5.55
CA GLY A 93 16.49 -1.21 5.68
C GLY A 93 15.10 -1.34 5.10
N GLY A 94 14.98 -1.88 3.89
CA GLY A 94 13.68 -2.11 3.25
C GLY A 94 12.79 -3.07 4.02
N LEU A 95 13.37 -4.17 4.53
CA LEU A 95 12.67 -5.16 5.37
C LEU A 95 12.15 -4.55 6.66
N VAL A 96 13.00 -3.84 7.40
CA VAL A 96 12.63 -3.21 8.67
C VAL A 96 11.61 -2.11 8.47
N ALA A 97 11.81 -1.24 7.48
CA ALA A 97 10.88 -0.16 7.18
C ALA A 97 9.49 -0.69 6.84
N GLY A 98 9.39 -1.59 5.85
CA GLY A 98 8.11 -2.13 5.42
C GLY A 98 7.39 -2.94 6.49
N THR A 99 8.14 -3.70 7.31
CA THR A 99 7.55 -4.49 8.40
C THR A 99 7.03 -3.60 9.51
N LEU A 100 7.82 -2.63 9.97
CA LEU A 100 7.42 -1.71 11.05
C LEU A 100 6.28 -0.77 10.63
N PHE A 101 6.13 -0.48 9.35
CA PHE A 101 4.99 0.28 8.83
C PHE A 101 3.66 -0.46 9.00
N VAL A 102 3.66 -1.79 8.85
CA VAL A 102 2.44 -2.62 8.87
C VAL A 102 2.17 -3.21 10.25
N LEU A 103 3.23 -3.60 10.97
CA LEU A 103 3.13 -4.41 12.18
C LEU A 103 2.25 -3.80 13.30
N PRO A 104 2.37 -2.50 13.67
CA PRO A 104 1.53 -1.92 14.70
C PRO A 104 0.05 -2.01 14.36
N GLY A 105 -0.30 -1.62 13.13
CA GLY A 105 -1.65 -1.74 12.60
C GLY A 105 -2.17 -3.16 12.57
N ALA A 106 -1.34 -4.10 12.12
CA ALA A 106 -1.70 -5.52 12.06
C ALA A 106 -2.01 -6.12 13.44
N LEU A 107 -1.27 -5.70 14.48
CA LEU A 107 -1.53 -6.13 15.86
C LEU A 107 -2.85 -5.53 16.38
N VAL A 108 -3.09 -4.24 16.17
CA VAL A 108 -4.36 -3.60 16.56
C VAL A 108 -5.52 -4.25 15.82
N MET A 109 -5.39 -4.48 14.51
CA MET A 109 -6.41 -5.10 13.68
C MET A 109 -6.69 -6.55 14.10
N LEU A 110 -5.68 -7.32 14.49
CA LEU A 110 -5.86 -8.66 15.03
C LEU A 110 -6.68 -8.64 16.33
N CYS A 111 -6.35 -7.73 17.25
CA CYS A 111 -7.08 -7.55 18.50
C CYS A 111 -8.54 -7.14 18.24
N LEU A 112 -8.76 -6.15 17.36
CA LEU A 112 -10.09 -5.67 17.00
C LEU A 112 -10.92 -6.76 16.30
N SER A 113 -10.31 -7.54 15.39
CA SER A 113 -10.97 -8.67 14.72
C SER A 113 -11.37 -9.76 15.72
N SER A 114 -10.49 -10.06 16.67
CA SER A 114 -10.77 -11.03 17.73
C SER A 114 -11.90 -10.55 18.64
N PHE A 115 -11.87 -9.29 19.05
CA PHE A 115 -12.93 -8.68 19.85
C PHE A 115 -14.27 -8.69 19.11
N TYR A 116 -14.27 -8.27 17.85
CA TYR A 116 -15.46 -8.27 16.99
C TYR A 116 -16.11 -9.65 16.91
N MET A 117 -15.33 -10.71 16.67
CA MET A 117 -15.87 -12.05 16.51
C MET A 117 -16.31 -12.70 17.83
N LEU A 118 -15.70 -12.34 18.96
CA LEU A 118 -16.05 -12.91 20.27
C LEU A 118 -17.29 -12.27 20.91
N TYR A 119 -17.51 -10.97 20.67
CA TYR A 119 -18.50 -10.18 21.41
C TYR A 119 -19.62 -9.62 20.54
N ASN A 120 -19.80 -10.12 19.32
CA ASN A 120 -20.83 -9.62 18.40
C ASN A 120 -22.26 -9.69 18.98
N ASP A 121 -22.53 -10.60 19.90
CA ASP A 121 -23.86 -10.78 20.51
C ASP A 121 -24.14 -9.85 21.70
N ALA A 122 -23.16 -9.03 22.13
CA ALA A 122 -23.35 -8.12 23.26
C ALA A 122 -24.04 -6.81 22.83
N PRO A 123 -25.16 -6.39 23.45
CA PRO A 123 -25.91 -5.20 23.05
C PRO A 123 -25.10 -3.90 23.03
N VAL A 124 -24.15 -3.75 23.96
CA VAL A 124 -23.24 -2.60 24.02
C VAL A 124 -22.28 -2.59 22.83
N VAL A 125 -21.84 -3.77 22.40
CA VAL A 125 -20.94 -3.95 21.26
C VAL A 125 -21.70 -3.68 19.97
N GLU A 126 -22.94 -4.16 19.84
CA GLU A 126 -23.82 -3.82 18.72
C GLU A 126 -24.05 -2.31 18.60
N ALA A 127 -24.35 -1.62 19.70
CA ALA A 127 -24.53 -0.16 19.71
C ALA A 127 -23.25 0.60 19.33
N LEU A 128 -22.09 0.16 19.84
CA LEU A 128 -20.79 0.72 19.46
C LEU A 128 -20.54 0.52 17.96
N PHE A 129 -20.78 -0.68 17.44
CA PHE A 129 -20.62 -0.98 16.01
C PHE A 129 -21.61 -0.21 15.15
N PHE A 130 -22.82 0.08 15.62
CA PHE A 130 -23.73 0.97 14.91
C PHE A 130 -23.15 2.39 14.77
N GLY A 131 -22.58 2.94 15.85
CA GLY A 131 -21.85 4.21 15.80
C GLY A 131 -20.66 4.17 14.83
N VAL A 132 -19.89 3.07 14.86
CA VAL A 132 -18.79 2.85 13.90
C VAL A 132 -19.33 2.78 12.46
N LYS A 133 -20.42 2.04 12.19
CA LYS A 133 -21.05 1.96 10.85
C LYS A 133 -21.43 3.33 10.30
N ALA A 134 -22.00 4.20 11.14
CA ALA A 134 -22.33 5.56 10.75
C ALA A 134 -21.06 6.38 10.40
N ALA A 135 -20.01 6.26 11.20
CA ALA A 135 -18.72 6.89 10.93
C ALA A 135 -18.07 6.35 9.64
N VAL A 136 -18.12 5.03 9.42
CA VAL A 136 -17.61 4.40 8.20
C VAL A 136 -18.35 4.87 6.98
N LEU A 137 -19.68 4.94 7.03
CA LEU A 137 -20.45 5.46 5.91
C LEU A 137 -20.00 6.89 5.57
N ALA A 138 -19.79 7.74 6.56
CA ALA A 138 -19.27 9.08 6.35
C ALA A 138 -17.86 9.07 5.72
N VAL A 139 -16.95 8.19 6.19
CA VAL A 139 -15.59 8.04 5.65
C VAL A 139 -15.62 7.49 4.22
N VAL A 140 -16.46 6.50 3.92
CA VAL A 140 -16.64 5.95 2.57
C VAL A 140 -17.18 7.02 1.63
N VAL A 141 -18.18 7.78 2.05
CA VAL A 141 -18.72 8.90 1.27
C VAL A 141 -17.65 9.96 1.03
N GLU A 142 -16.87 10.33 2.05
CA GLU A 142 -15.75 11.26 1.90
C GLU A 142 -14.70 10.72 0.93
N ALA A 143 -14.32 9.44 1.04
CA ALA A 143 -13.37 8.80 0.15
C ALA A 143 -13.86 8.79 -1.29
N VAL A 144 -15.14 8.47 -1.53
CA VAL A 144 -15.77 8.52 -2.86
C VAL A 144 -15.74 9.94 -3.42
N ILE A 145 -16.11 10.95 -2.62
CA ILE A 145 -16.08 12.35 -3.03
C ILE A 145 -14.65 12.81 -3.34
N ARG A 146 -13.69 12.48 -2.47
CA ARG A 146 -12.28 12.85 -2.61
C ARG A 146 -11.64 12.21 -3.83
N ILE A 147 -11.83 10.90 -4.02
CA ILE A 147 -11.34 10.16 -5.19
C ILE A 147 -12.05 10.66 -6.45
N GLY A 148 -13.38 10.83 -6.40
CA GLY A 148 -14.19 11.35 -7.50
C GLY A 148 -13.71 12.72 -7.98
N LYS A 149 -13.46 13.69 -7.07
CA LYS A 149 -12.91 15.01 -7.41
C LYS A 149 -11.52 14.92 -8.05
N ARG A 150 -10.71 13.93 -7.67
CA ARG A 150 -9.37 13.71 -8.24
C ARG A 150 -9.43 13.02 -9.60
N ALA A 151 -10.29 12.03 -9.79
CA ALA A 151 -10.34 11.19 -10.99
C ALA A 151 -11.32 11.69 -12.07
N LEU A 152 -12.49 12.22 -11.69
CA LEU A 152 -13.57 12.58 -12.61
C LEU A 152 -13.48 14.07 -12.99
N LYS A 153 -12.66 14.39 -13.99
CA LYS A 153 -12.39 15.78 -14.40
C LYS A 153 -13.38 16.36 -15.41
N ASN A 154 -14.13 15.52 -16.12
CA ASN A 154 -15.07 15.95 -17.14
C ASN A 154 -16.29 15.02 -17.24
N ARG A 155 -17.27 15.41 -18.06
CA ARG A 155 -18.52 14.65 -18.25
C ARG A 155 -18.31 13.24 -18.80
N VAL A 156 -17.27 13.03 -19.61
CA VAL A 156 -16.95 11.71 -20.19
C VAL A 156 -16.48 10.75 -19.10
N MET A 157 -15.56 11.20 -18.23
CA MET A 157 -15.11 10.40 -17.08
C MET A 157 -16.25 10.07 -16.13
N VAL A 158 -17.16 11.02 -15.88
CA VAL A 158 -18.38 10.77 -15.09
C VAL A 158 -19.28 9.73 -15.76
N ALA A 159 -19.49 9.83 -17.08
CA ALA A 159 -20.27 8.84 -17.82
C ALA A 159 -19.66 7.44 -17.75
N ILE A 160 -18.34 7.31 -17.90
CA ILE A 160 -17.63 6.03 -17.73
C ILE A 160 -17.85 5.48 -16.32
N ALA A 161 -17.74 6.32 -15.28
CA ALA A 161 -17.97 5.91 -13.89
C ALA A 161 -19.42 5.43 -13.66
N VAL A 162 -20.42 6.13 -14.21
CA VAL A 162 -21.83 5.72 -14.12
C VAL A 162 -22.07 4.41 -14.85
N VAL A 163 -21.54 4.23 -16.06
CA VAL A 163 -21.66 2.97 -16.81
C VAL A 163 -20.97 1.83 -16.07
N ALA A 164 -19.78 2.05 -15.51
CA ALA A 164 -19.07 1.07 -14.68
C ALA A 164 -19.89 0.68 -13.44
N PHE A 165 -20.54 1.65 -12.78
CA PHE A 165 -21.43 1.40 -11.66
C PHE A 165 -22.65 0.54 -12.07
N LEU A 166 -23.31 0.87 -13.18
CA LEU A 166 -24.44 0.09 -13.68
C LEU A 166 -24.00 -1.32 -14.11
N ALA A 167 -22.83 -1.45 -14.71
CA ALA A 167 -22.24 -2.72 -15.12
C ALA A 167 -21.99 -3.66 -13.93
N ILE A 168 -21.45 -3.15 -12.82
CA ILE A 168 -21.20 -3.97 -11.62
C ILE A 168 -22.47 -4.21 -10.81
N TYR A 169 -23.35 -3.21 -10.68
CA TYR A 169 -24.52 -3.29 -9.81
C TYR A 169 -25.69 -4.05 -10.44
N ILE A 170 -26.02 -3.72 -11.70
CA ILE A 170 -27.18 -4.30 -12.40
C ILE A 170 -26.75 -5.54 -13.18
N ALA A 171 -25.74 -5.40 -14.05
CA ALA A 171 -25.30 -6.48 -14.93
C ALA A 171 -24.40 -7.51 -14.22
N LYS A 172 -24.01 -7.25 -12.97
CA LYS A 172 -23.13 -8.12 -12.16
C LYS A 172 -21.85 -8.53 -12.89
N LEU A 173 -21.34 -7.65 -13.76
CA LEU A 173 -20.11 -7.92 -14.50
C LEU A 173 -18.90 -7.96 -13.54
N PRO A 174 -17.92 -8.86 -13.79
CA PRO A 174 -16.75 -8.97 -12.93
C PRO A 174 -15.90 -7.69 -13.03
N PHE A 175 -15.48 -7.17 -11.88
CA PHE A 175 -14.68 -5.94 -11.77
C PHE A 175 -13.45 -5.89 -12.71
N PRO A 176 -12.64 -6.95 -12.86
CA PRO A 176 -11.52 -6.95 -13.80
C PRO A 176 -11.93 -6.62 -15.24
N LEU A 177 -13.08 -7.12 -15.71
CA LEU A 177 -13.58 -6.83 -17.05
C LEU A 177 -13.96 -5.35 -17.19
N ILE A 178 -14.54 -4.76 -16.15
CA ILE A 178 -14.91 -3.33 -16.11
C ILE A 178 -13.64 -2.47 -16.18
N VAL A 179 -12.60 -2.81 -15.42
CA VAL A 179 -11.32 -2.10 -15.44
C VAL A 179 -10.66 -2.20 -16.81
N LEU A 180 -10.63 -3.41 -17.41
CA LEU A 180 -10.07 -3.61 -18.75
C LEU A 180 -10.83 -2.82 -19.82
N ALA A 181 -12.17 -2.83 -19.77
CA ALA A 181 -13.00 -2.05 -20.68
C ALA A 181 -12.79 -0.54 -20.51
N ALA A 182 -12.76 -0.05 -19.27
CA ALA A 182 -12.50 1.36 -18.97
C ALA A 182 -11.09 1.78 -19.43
N GLY A 183 -10.09 0.93 -19.22
CA GLY A 183 -8.71 1.14 -19.70
C GLY A 183 -8.62 1.19 -21.22
N LEU A 184 -9.33 0.28 -21.92
CA LEU A 184 -9.39 0.27 -23.38
C LEU A 184 -10.10 1.52 -23.93
N ILE A 185 -11.22 1.92 -23.32
CA ILE A 185 -11.93 3.16 -23.67
C ILE A 185 -11.02 4.37 -23.45
N GLY A 186 -10.28 4.41 -22.34
CA GLY A 186 -9.31 5.48 -22.05
C GLY A 186 -8.17 5.53 -23.06
N TRP A 187 -7.63 4.37 -23.45
CA TRP A 187 -6.53 4.27 -24.43
C TRP A 187 -6.97 4.69 -25.84
N ILE A 188 -8.12 4.18 -26.30
CA ILE A 188 -8.73 4.57 -27.58
C ILE A 188 -9.09 6.07 -27.54
N GLY A 189 -9.75 6.50 -26.47
CA GLY A 189 -10.17 7.89 -26.26
C GLY A 189 -9.01 8.87 -26.29
N ASN A 190 -7.86 8.52 -25.69
CA ASN A 190 -6.67 9.37 -25.72
C ASN A 190 -6.06 9.51 -27.13
N ARG A 191 -6.25 8.52 -28.01
CA ARG A 191 -5.79 8.59 -29.41
C ARG A 191 -6.68 9.45 -30.29
N PHE A 192 -8.00 9.42 -30.08
CA PHE A 192 -8.96 10.12 -30.95
C PHE A 192 -9.41 11.48 -30.41
N ALA A 193 -9.43 11.66 -29.09
CA ALA A 193 -9.87 12.88 -28.43
C ALA A 193 -9.00 13.18 -27.20
N PRO A 194 -7.68 13.46 -27.40
CA PRO A 194 -6.73 13.64 -26.30
C PRO A 194 -7.20 14.69 -25.29
N GLY A 195 -7.84 15.79 -25.71
CA GLY A 195 -8.35 16.83 -24.79
C GLY A 195 -9.41 16.36 -23.77
N LEU A 196 -10.09 15.23 -24.02
CA LEU A 196 -11.08 14.65 -23.10
C LEU A 196 -10.51 13.54 -22.22
N PHE A 197 -9.38 12.95 -22.60
CA PHE A 197 -8.78 11.78 -21.92
C PHE A 197 -7.38 12.04 -21.37
N SER A 198 -6.75 13.17 -21.70
CA SER A 198 -5.52 13.65 -21.09
C SER A 198 -5.84 14.26 -19.72
N GLY A 199 -6.13 13.40 -18.74
CA GLY A 199 -6.23 13.78 -17.33
C GLY A 199 -4.85 13.90 -16.71
N SER A 200 -4.51 15.10 -16.23
CA SER A 200 -3.31 15.48 -15.45
C SER A 200 -2.30 14.36 -15.19
N ALA A 201 -1.24 14.32 -16.01
CA ALA A 201 0.06 13.86 -15.52
C ALA A 201 0.31 14.56 -14.17
N HIS A 202 0.49 13.77 -13.11
CA HIS A 202 0.85 14.31 -11.81
C HIS A 202 2.13 15.13 -11.96
N GLY A 203 2.07 16.39 -11.52
CA GLY A 203 3.22 17.28 -11.42
C GLY A 203 3.59 18.02 -12.70
N LYS A 204 2.83 19.07 -13.07
CA LYS A 204 3.54 20.27 -13.52
C LYS A 204 4.30 20.75 -12.29
N GLY A 205 5.62 20.54 -12.27
CA GLY A 205 6.51 21.03 -11.25
C GLY A 205 6.24 22.50 -10.99
N GLY A 206 5.57 22.78 -9.87
CA GLY A 206 5.83 24.04 -9.19
C GLY A 206 7.30 24.03 -8.87
N ALA A 207 8.00 25.12 -9.12
CA ALA A 207 9.40 25.31 -8.75
C ALA A 207 9.54 25.20 -7.22
N THR A 208 9.56 23.97 -6.71
CA THR A 208 9.95 23.66 -5.35
C THR A 208 11.44 23.81 -5.32
N VAL A 209 11.91 24.76 -4.51
CA VAL A 209 13.33 24.94 -4.17
C VAL A 209 13.95 23.55 -4.01
N ASP A 210 14.96 23.26 -4.82
CA ASP A 210 15.64 21.98 -4.88
C ASP A 210 16.18 21.63 -3.49
N ARG A 211 15.41 20.83 -2.74
CA ARG A 211 15.81 20.39 -1.40
C ARG A 211 16.63 19.13 -1.59
N ILE A 212 17.94 19.33 -1.69
CA ILE A 212 18.92 18.24 -1.74
C ILE A 212 18.84 17.46 -0.43
N GLY A 213 18.52 16.17 -0.51
CA GLY A 213 18.50 15.28 0.65
C GLY A 213 19.81 14.51 0.82
N VAL A 214 19.97 13.84 1.96
CA VAL A 214 21.17 13.03 2.25
C VAL A 214 21.41 11.96 1.18
N VAL A 215 20.36 11.27 0.73
CA VAL A 215 20.49 10.27 -0.33
C VAL A 215 21.00 10.88 -1.64
N ASP A 216 20.61 12.11 -1.99
CA ASP A 216 21.10 12.78 -3.19
C ASP A 216 22.60 13.07 -3.09
N LEU A 217 23.07 13.54 -1.92
CA LEU A 217 24.50 13.73 -1.64
C LEU A 217 25.28 12.41 -1.67
N MET A 218 24.68 11.31 -1.20
CA MET A 218 25.30 9.99 -1.27
C MET A 218 25.44 9.49 -2.70
N PHE A 219 24.51 9.85 -3.60
CA PHE A 219 24.66 9.58 -5.03
C PHE A 219 25.83 10.37 -5.63
N GLU A 220 25.95 11.66 -5.31
CA GLU A 220 27.09 12.49 -5.75
C GLU A 220 28.44 11.94 -5.27
N ARG A 221 28.47 11.37 -4.07
CA ARG A 221 29.67 10.71 -3.49
C ARG A 221 29.90 9.28 -3.99
N GLY A 222 28.99 8.70 -4.75
CA GLY A 222 29.09 7.31 -5.23
C GLY A 222 28.93 6.25 -4.14
N GLU A 223 28.30 6.57 -3.01
CA GLU A 223 28.18 5.69 -1.83
C GLU A 223 27.05 4.65 -1.97
N LEU A 224 26.18 4.79 -2.99
CA LEU A 224 24.99 3.97 -3.20
C LEU A 224 25.17 2.85 -4.24
N ALA A 225 26.29 2.12 -4.17
CA ALA A 225 26.60 1.04 -5.12
C ALA A 225 25.52 -0.07 -5.23
N HIS A 226 24.64 -0.19 -4.24
CA HIS A 226 23.56 -1.18 -4.24
C HIS A 226 22.36 -0.80 -5.13
N THR A 227 22.29 0.44 -5.61
CA THR A 227 21.23 0.88 -6.53
C THR A 227 21.53 0.52 -7.97
N VAL A 228 22.75 0.05 -8.26
CA VAL A 228 23.14 -0.43 -9.59
C VAL A 228 22.90 -1.94 -9.68
N PRO A 229 21.95 -2.41 -10.51
CA PRO A 229 21.65 -3.83 -10.61
C PRO A 229 22.80 -4.60 -11.28
N THR A 230 23.11 -5.78 -10.73
CA THR A 230 23.99 -6.75 -11.41
C THR A 230 23.20 -7.57 -12.43
N LYS A 231 23.87 -8.19 -13.41
CA LYS A 231 23.23 -9.07 -14.41
C LYS A 231 22.41 -10.23 -13.79
N TRP A 232 22.77 -10.64 -12.58
CA TRP A 232 22.10 -11.72 -11.84
C TRP A 232 21.08 -11.21 -10.82
N HIS A 233 20.90 -9.89 -10.69
CA HIS A 233 20.02 -9.30 -9.68
C HIS A 233 18.59 -9.80 -9.81
N ALA A 234 17.97 -9.64 -10.98
CA ALA A 234 16.60 -10.09 -11.21
C ALA A 234 16.42 -11.59 -10.96
N VAL A 235 17.34 -12.42 -11.48
CA VAL A 235 17.29 -13.88 -11.32
C VAL A 235 17.37 -14.28 -9.84
N ARG A 236 18.31 -13.71 -9.08
CA ARG A 236 18.46 -13.98 -7.64
C ARG A 236 17.25 -13.50 -6.85
N THR A 237 16.75 -12.31 -7.13
CA THR A 237 15.56 -11.77 -6.46
C THR A 237 14.36 -12.67 -6.72
N ILE A 238 14.10 -13.08 -7.96
CA ILE A 238 13.02 -14.01 -8.30
C ILE A 238 13.20 -15.35 -7.60
N ALA A 239 14.40 -15.93 -7.64
CA ALA A 239 14.68 -17.24 -7.05
C ALA A 239 14.51 -17.27 -5.52
N ILE A 240 14.68 -16.13 -4.84
CA ILE A 240 14.50 -16.03 -3.38
C ILE A 240 13.05 -15.68 -3.05
N TRP A 241 12.52 -14.63 -3.66
CA TRP A 241 11.26 -14.02 -3.23
C TRP A 241 10.03 -14.74 -3.75
N LEU A 242 10.09 -15.35 -4.94
CA LEU A 242 8.95 -16.07 -5.48
C LEU A 242 8.64 -17.34 -4.66
N PRO A 243 9.63 -18.19 -4.29
CA PRO A 243 9.39 -19.30 -3.36
C PRO A 243 9.05 -18.83 -1.94
N LEU A 244 9.64 -17.72 -1.47
CA LEU A 244 9.27 -17.16 -0.16
C LEU A 244 7.80 -16.79 -0.11
N TRP A 245 7.30 -16.11 -1.14
CA TRP A 245 5.90 -15.71 -1.21
C TRP A 245 4.96 -16.89 -1.49
N LEU A 246 5.15 -17.60 -2.61
CA LEU A 246 4.20 -18.61 -3.09
C LEU A 246 4.43 -19.99 -2.45
N GLY A 247 5.61 -20.26 -1.88
CA GLY A 247 5.93 -21.55 -1.26
C GLY A 247 4.98 -21.92 -0.13
N PRO A 248 4.76 -21.06 0.89
CA PRO A 248 3.79 -21.32 1.95
C PRO A 248 2.36 -21.51 1.42
N VAL A 249 1.95 -20.71 0.42
CA VAL A 249 0.61 -20.79 -0.19
C VAL A 249 0.42 -22.12 -0.93
N ALA A 250 1.40 -22.51 -1.75
CA ALA A 250 1.39 -23.77 -2.48
C ALA A 250 1.44 -24.97 -1.54
N LEU A 251 2.28 -24.91 -0.49
CA LEU A 251 2.38 -25.96 0.52
C LEU A 251 1.04 -26.15 1.24
N ILE A 252 0.37 -25.07 1.65
CA ILE A 252 -0.97 -25.13 2.26
C ILE A 252 -1.97 -25.76 1.30
N ALA A 253 -1.96 -25.36 0.02
CA ALA A 253 -2.86 -25.90 -0.99
C ALA A 253 -2.64 -27.41 -1.25
N VAL A 254 -1.39 -27.88 -1.21
CA VAL A 254 -1.04 -29.30 -1.35
C VAL A 254 -1.42 -30.10 -0.11
N LEU A 255 -1.16 -29.57 1.10
CA LEU A 255 -1.39 -30.29 2.35
C LEU A 255 -2.86 -30.36 2.76
N VAL A 256 -3.61 -29.27 2.58
CA VAL A 256 -5.00 -29.14 3.05
C VAL A 256 -6.02 -29.22 1.90
N GLY A 257 -5.55 -29.18 0.66
CA GLY A 257 -6.35 -29.25 -0.56
C GLY A 257 -6.81 -27.88 -1.05
N PRO A 258 -6.99 -27.72 -2.39
CA PRO A 258 -7.29 -26.43 -3.02
C PRO A 258 -8.69 -25.89 -2.68
N GLY A 259 -9.61 -26.76 -2.26
CA GLY A 259 -10.95 -26.36 -1.81
C GLY A 259 -11.00 -25.82 -0.38
N SER A 260 -9.92 -25.95 0.40
CA SER A 260 -9.89 -25.50 1.79
C SER A 260 -9.91 -23.98 1.90
N VAL A 261 -10.50 -23.45 2.98
CA VAL A 261 -10.48 -22.00 3.28
C VAL A 261 -9.05 -21.44 3.29
N TRP A 262 -8.07 -22.24 3.73
CA TRP A 262 -6.66 -21.86 3.80
C TRP A 262 -6.05 -21.65 2.42
N ALA A 263 -6.30 -22.60 1.50
CA ALA A 263 -5.86 -22.48 0.12
C ALA A 263 -6.56 -21.33 -0.61
N GLN A 264 -7.86 -21.12 -0.34
CA GLN A 264 -8.61 -20.01 -0.91
C GLN A 264 -8.09 -18.65 -0.41
N ILE A 265 -7.85 -18.48 0.89
CA ILE A 265 -7.24 -17.26 1.47
C ILE A 265 -5.88 -17.00 0.79
N GLY A 266 -4.97 -17.97 0.83
CA GLY A 266 -3.62 -17.82 0.29
C GLY A 266 -3.62 -17.52 -1.21
N GLY A 267 -4.40 -18.26 -1.99
CA GLY A 267 -4.51 -18.09 -3.44
C GLY A 267 -5.20 -16.78 -3.84
N PHE A 268 -6.32 -16.44 -3.21
CA PHE A 268 -7.07 -15.23 -3.51
C PHE A 268 -6.26 -13.98 -3.20
N PHE A 269 -5.71 -13.85 -1.99
CA PHE A 269 -4.94 -12.65 -1.63
C PHE A 269 -3.62 -12.55 -2.39
N SER A 270 -3.00 -13.68 -2.77
CA SER A 270 -1.83 -13.66 -3.66
C SER A 270 -2.20 -13.18 -5.06
N LEU A 271 -3.34 -13.60 -5.61
CA LEU A 271 -3.83 -13.08 -6.88
C LEU A 271 -4.10 -11.57 -6.78
N MET A 272 -4.77 -11.13 -5.71
CA MET A 272 -5.05 -9.72 -5.47
C MET A 272 -3.77 -8.89 -5.39
N ALA A 273 -2.69 -9.41 -4.81
CA ALA A 273 -1.42 -8.72 -4.73
C ALA A 273 -0.73 -8.48 -6.08
N VAL A 274 -1.18 -9.12 -7.17
CA VAL A 274 -0.67 -8.90 -8.54
C VAL A 274 -1.60 -8.03 -9.38
N VAL A 275 -2.90 -8.08 -9.11
CA VAL A 275 -3.91 -7.37 -9.93
C VAL A 275 -4.33 -6.01 -9.39
N THR A 276 -3.85 -5.63 -8.20
CA THR A 276 -4.25 -4.40 -7.53
C THR A 276 -3.35 -3.23 -7.92
N PHE A 277 -3.76 -2.47 -8.92
CA PHE A 277 -3.10 -1.21 -9.28
C PHE A 277 -3.90 -0.01 -8.76
N GLY A 278 -3.22 1.09 -8.42
CA GLY A 278 -3.87 2.35 -8.03
C GLY A 278 -4.32 2.43 -6.56
N GLY A 279 -3.64 1.68 -5.68
CA GLY A 279 -3.76 1.79 -4.23
C GLY A 279 -4.87 0.97 -3.58
N ALA A 280 -4.95 1.04 -2.25
CA ALA A 280 -5.80 0.16 -1.45
C ALA A 280 -7.28 0.19 -1.87
N TYR A 281 -7.83 1.34 -2.24
CA TYR A 281 -9.27 1.47 -2.51
C TYR A 281 -9.78 0.65 -3.70
N ALA A 282 -8.95 0.42 -4.73
CA ALA A 282 -9.35 -0.35 -5.90
C ALA A 282 -9.57 -1.83 -5.57
N VAL A 283 -8.77 -2.39 -4.66
CA VAL A 283 -8.91 -3.81 -4.26
C VAL A 283 -10.10 -4.05 -3.37
N LEU A 284 -10.43 -3.09 -2.50
CA LEU A 284 -11.38 -3.29 -1.42
C LEU A 284 -12.78 -3.60 -1.93
N ALA A 285 -13.22 -2.93 -3.00
CA ALA A 285 -14.53 -3.18 -3.58
C ALA A 285 -14.66 -4.62 -4.12
N TYR A 286 -13.62 -5.12 -4.79
CA TYR A 286 -13.62 -6.48 -5.30
C TYR A 286 -13.50 -7.53 -4.19
N VAL A 287 -12.62 -7.31 -3.22
CA VAL A 287 -12.50 -8.20 -2.06
C VAL A 287 -13.81 -8.25 -1.29
N ALA A 288 -14.44 -7.10 -1.05
CA ALA A 288 -15.75 -7.01 -0.40
C ALA A 288 -16.78 -7.90 -1.09
N GLN A 289 -16.89 -7.75 -2.41
CA GLN A 289 -17.81 -8.54 -3.22
C GLN A 289 -17.45 -10.03 -3.13
N ALA A 290 -16.20 -10.41 -3.42
CA ALA A 290 -15.78 -11.81 -3.42
C ALA A 290 -15.95 -12.47 -2.05
N ALA A 291 -15.60 -11.79 -0.96
CA ALA A 291 -15.71 -12.30 0.41
C ALA A 291 -17.17 -12.54 0.82
N VAL A 292 -18.12 -11.73 0.35
CA VAL A 292 -19.54 -11.90 0.67
C VAL A 292 -20.24 -12.84 -0.29
N THR A 293 -20.08 -12.65 -1.61
CA THR A 293 -20.88 -13.35 -2.62
C THR A 293 -20.24 -14.62 -3.15
N SER A 294 -18.91 -14.64 -3.31
CA SER A 294 -18.22 -15.76 -3.97
C SER A 294 -17.75 -16.81 -2.96
N PHE A 295 -17.16 -16.37 -1.85
CA PHE A 295 -16.60 -17.26 -0.84
C PHE A 295 -17.46 -17.43 0.42
N GLY A 296 -18.41 -16.51 0.67
CA GLY A 296 -19.23 -16.55 1.89
C GLY A 296 -18.43 -16.37 3.20
N TRP A 297 -17.22 -15.81 3.13
CA TRP A 297 -16.36 -15.53 4.28
C TRP A 297 -16.99 -14.49 5.21
N LEU A 298 -17.69 -13.49 4.65
CA LEU A 298 -18.32 -12.40 5.38
C LEU A 298 -19.83 -12.38 5.16
N SER A 299 -20.57 -12.00 6.21
CA SER A 299 -21.99 -11.67 6.09
C SER A 299 -22.18 -10.26 5.49
N PRO A 300 -23.37 -9.95 4.92
CA PRO A 300 -23.68 -8.60 4.45
C PRO A 300 -23.46 -7.57 5.56
N GLY A 301 -22.72 -6.50 5.27
CA GLY A 301 -22.39 -5.43 6.23
C GLY A 301 -21.07 -5.62 6.99
N GLN A 302 -20.58 -6.85 7.20
CA GLN A 302 -19.34 -7.06 7.98
C GLN A 302 -18.10 -6.49 7.30
N MET A 303 -18.10 -6.38 5.98
CA MET A 303 -17.00 -5.69 5.29
C MET A 303 -16.95 -4.19 5.65
N VAL A 304 -18.11 -3.56 5.84
CA VAL A 304 -18.20 -2.16 6.28
C VAL A 304 -17.67 -2.03 7.71
N ASP A 305 -18.01 -2.99 8.57
CA ASP A 305 -17.50 -3.05 9.94
C ASP A 305 -15.97 -3.20 9.97
N GLY A 306 -15.45 -4.14 9.18
CA GLY A 306 -14.01 -4.33 9.01
C GLY A 306 -13.31 -3.09 8.46
N LEU A 307 -13.93 -2.36 7.53
CA LEU A 307 -13.40 -1.11 7.01
C LEU A 307 -13.33 -0.04 8.10
N GLY A 308 -14.33 0.03 8.98
CA GLY A 308 -14.31 0.93 10.13
C GLY A 308 -13.23 0.62 11.13
N LEU A 309 -13.06 -0.65 11.45
CA LEU A 309 -11.95 -1.07 12.28
C LEU A 309 -10.62 -0.62 11.65
N ALA A 310 -10.42 -0.86 10.36
CA ALA A 310 -9.18 -0.50 9.67
C ALA A 310 -8.93 1.02 9.61
N GLU A 311 -9.94 1.86 9.40
CA GLU A 311 -9.80 3.33 9.43
C GLU A 311 -9.44 3.86 10.84
N THR A 312 -9.80 3.13 11.90
CA THR A 312 -9.39 3.45 13.28
C THR A 312 -8.03 2.87 13.67
N THR A 313 -7.42 2.03 12.83
CA THR A 313 -6.10 1.47 13.10
C THR A 313 -4.98 2.30 12.47
N PRO A 314 -3.81 2.40 13.12
CA PRO A 314 -2.64 2.95 12.45
C PRO A 314 -2.20 2.01 11.31
N GLY A 315 -1.59 2.55 10.26
CA GLY A 315 -1.10 1.77 9.14
C GLY A 315 -2.07 1.71 7.95
N PRO A 316 -1.72 0.98 6.88
CA PRO A 316 -2.41 1.08 5.61
C PRO A 316 -3.83 0.54 5.71
N LEU A 317 -4.80 1.26 5.11
CA LEU A 317 -6.22 0.86 5.10
C LEU A 317 -6.47 -0.57 4.60
N ILE A 318 -5.56 -1.07 3.75
CA ILE A 318 -5.57 -2.44 3.25
C ILE A 318 -5.48 -3.50 4.38
N LEU A 319 -5.17 -3.12 5.63
CA LEU A 319 -5.27 -4.00 6.79
C LEU A 319 -6.69 -4.55 7.04
N VAL A 320 -7.74 -3.95 6.47
CA VAL A 320 -9.06 -4.60 6.45
C VAL A 320 -9.03 -6.00 5.83
N LEU A 321 -8.12 -6.28 4.88
CA LEU A 321 -7.97 -7.62 4.31
C LEU A 321 -7.63 -8.65 5.39
N GLN A 322 -6.85 -8.27 6.40
CA GLN A 322 -6.53 -9.12 7.55
C GLN A 322 -7.79 -9.56 8.30
N PHE A 323 -8.75 -8.65 8.48
CA PHE A 323 -10.05 -8.98 9.08
C PHE A 323 -10.85 -9.96 8.22
N VAL A 324 -10.84 -9.79 6.90
CA VAL A 324 -11.48 -10.73 5.98
C VAL A 324 -10.89 -12.13 6.14
N GLY A 325 -9.56 -12.25 6.16
CA GLY A 325 -8.87 -13.51 6.40
C GLY A 325 -9.12 -14.11 7.78
N PHE A 326 -9.18 -13.25 8.81
CA PHE A 326 -9.54 -13.65 10.17
C PHE A 326 -10.93 -14.27 10.20
N ALA A 327 -11.94 -13.56 9.68
CA ALA A 327 -13.33 -14.01 9.69
C ALA A 327 -13.52 -15.30 8.88
N ALA A 328 -12.86 -15.40 7.72
CA ALA A 328 -12.88 -16.59 6.88
C ALA A 328 -12.39 -17.83 7.65
N ALA A 329 -11.20 -17.75 8.25
CA ALA A 329 -10.60 -18.87 8.97
C ALA A 329 -11.29 -19.15 10.32
N TYR A 330 -11.74 -18.12 11.03
CA TYR A 330 -12.48 -18.25 12.29
C TYR A 330 -13.76 -19.07 12.11
N ARG A 331 -14.52 -18.81 11.04
CA ARG A 331 -15.77 -19.52 10.72
C ARG A 331 -15.56 -20.96 10.26
N HIS A 332 -14.38 -21.25 9.73
CA HIS A 332 -14.00 -22.55 9.17
C HIS A 332 -12.90 -23.22 10.00
N ALA A 333 -12.87 -22.98 11.31
CA ALA A 333 -11.83 -23.48 12.21
C ALA A 333 -11.82 -25.01 12.32
N GLY A 334 -12.93 -25.68 11.98
CA GLY A 334 -13.07 -27.13 12.13
C GLY A 334 -12.94 -27.53 13.59
N LEU A 335 -11.95 -28.38 13.90
CA LEU A 335 -11.64 -28.82 15.27
C LEU A 335 -10.63 -27.90 15.99
N ALA A 336 -10.03 -26.93 15.30
CA ALA A 336 -9.12 -25.97 15.91
C ALA A 336 -9.89 -24.89 16.69
N SER A 337 -9.23 -24.22 17.62
CA SER A 337 -9.86 -23.07 18.31
C SER A 337 -10.14 -21.94 17.29
N PRO A 338 -11.35 -21.37 17.27
CA PRO A 338 -11.72 -20.33 16.30
C PRO A 338 -10.78 -19.12 16.30
N LEU A 339 -10.31 -18.70 17.48
CA LEU A 339 -9.35 -17.60 17.60
C LEU A 339 -7.98 -17.93 17.02
N LEU A 340 -7.48 -19.16 17.21
CA LEU A 340 -6.21 -19.56 16.60
C LEU A 340 -6.37 -19.64 15.08
N ALA A 341 -7.47 -20.22 14.60
CA ALA A 341 -7.75 -20.29 13.18
C ALA A 341 -7.84 -18.88 12.56
N GLY A 342 -8.61 -17.97 13.17
CA GLY A 342 -8.68 -16.58 12.75
C GLY A 342 -7.33 -15.87 12.76
N SER A 343 -6.51 -16.09 13.80
CA SER A 343 -5.18 -15.48 13.91
C SER A 343 -4.22 -15.99 12.83
N LEU A 344 -4.25 -17.28 12.51
CA LEU A 344 -3.47 -17.85 11.41
C LEU A 344 -4.00 -17.38 10.04
N GLY A 345 -5.31 -17.23 9.89
CA GLY A 345 -5.93 -16.67 8.69
C GLY A 345 -5.54 -15.21 8.44
N SER A 346 -5.47 -14.42 9.52
CA SER A 346 -4.89 -13.07 9.50
C SER A 346 -3.46 -13.08 9.01
N LEU A 347 -2.61 -13.93 9.61
CA LEU A 347 -1.19 -14.00 9.28
C LEU A 347 -0.98 -14.41 7.81
N LEU A 348 -1.71 -15.42 7.34
CA LEU A 348 -1.65 -15.87 5.94
C LEU A 348 -2.08 -14.75 4.99
N THR A 349 -3.10 -13.98 5.35
CA THR A 349 -3.57 -12.85 4.53
C THR A 349 -2.55 -11.72 4.47
N LEU A 350 -1.94 -11.36 5.61
CA LEU A 350 -0.86 -10.38 5.65
C LEU A 350 0.34 -10.83 4.82
N TRP A 351 0.71 -12.11 4.92
CA TRP A 351 1.79 -12.69 4.13
C TRP A 351 1.52 -12.56 2.62
N ALA A 352 0.36 -13.05 2.18
CA ALA A 352 -0.05 -13.03 0.78
C ALA A 352 -0.22 -11.60 0.22
N THR A 353 -0.53 -10.62 1.08
CA THR A 353 -0.73 -9.22 0.68
C THR A 353 0.60 -8.44 0.63
N PHE A 354 1.45 -8.56 1.65
CA PHE A 354 2.60 -7.67 1.83
C PHE A 354 3.94 -8.24 1.33
N VAL A 355 4.16 -9.56 1.35
CA VAL A 355 5.40 -10.15 0.81
C VAL A 355 5.63 -9.80 -0.67
N PRO A 356 4.60 -9.79 -1.54
CA PRO A 356 4.75 -9.37 -2.94
C PRO A 356 5.27 -7.94 -3.08
N CYS A 357 4.93 -7.05 -2.15
CA CYS A 357 5.38 -5.67 -2.18
C CYS A 357 6.90 -5.57 -2.02
N PHE A 358 7.48 -6.37 -1.11
CA PHE A 358 8.94 -6.47 -0.98
C PHE A 358 9.57 -7.06 -2.25
N PHE A 359 8.94 -8.09 -2.84
CA PHE A 359 9.39 -8.67 -4.10
C PHE A 359 9.46 -7.62 -5.22
N TRP A 360 8.37 -6.87 -5.46
CA TRP A 360 8.32 -5.87 -6.52
C TRP A 360 9.33 -4.73 -6.32
N ILE A 361 9.50 -4.27 -5.07
CA ILE A 361 10.47 -3.24 -4.75
C ILE A 361 11.90 -3.74 -4.95
N PHE A 362 12.28 -4.87 -4.35
CA PHE A 362 13.65 -5.38 -4.50
C PHE A 362 13.97 -5.84 -5.91
N LEU A 363 12.97 -6.21 -6.70
CA LEU A 363 13.15 -6.57 -8.10
C LEU A 363 13.42 -5.32 -8.96
N GLY A 364 12.57 -4.29 -8.86
CA GLY A 364 12.60 -3.18 -9.81
C GLY A 364 13.28 -1.90 -9.34
N ALA A 365 13.39 -1.64 -8.03
CA ALA A 365 13.95 -0.37 -7.52
C ALA A 365 15.37 -0.05 -8.05
N PRO A 366 16.32 -1.02 -8.14
CA PRO A 366 17.64 -0.73 -8.72
C PRO A 366 17.58 -0.32 -10.20
N TYR A 367 16.71 -0.94 -11.00
CA TYR A 367 16.57 -0.58 -12.42
C TYR A 367 15.97 0.80 -12.61
N ILE A 368 15.04 1.18 -11.73
CA ILE A 368 14.42 2.51 -11.72
C ILE A 368 15.44 3.58 -11.33
N GLU A 369 16.27 3.33 -10.31
CA GLU A 369 17.36 4.24 -9.96
C GLU A 369 18.39 4.38 -11.08
N GLN A 370 18.70 3.30 -11.79
CA GLN A 370 19.58 3.37 -12.95
C GLN A 370 18.99 4.22 -14.10
N LEU A 371 17.68 4.12 -14.35
CA LEU A 371 17.01 4.91 -15.38
C LEU A 371 17.00 6.42 -15.07
N ARG A 372 17.02 6.80 -13.79
CA ARG A 372 17.12 8.21 -13.38
C ARG A 372 18.51 8.81 -13.63
N GLN A 373 19.56 7.98 -13.68
CA GLN A 373 20.94 8.41 -13.91
C GLN A 373 21.29 8.60 -15.40
N ASN A 374 20.41 8.15 -16.30
CA ASN A 374 20.53 8.33 -17.75
C ASN A 374 19.67 9.51 -18.22
#